data_AF-A0A819AXS1-F1
#
_entry.id   AF-A0A819AXS1-F1
#
_cell.length_a   1.000
_cell.length_b   1.000
_cell.length_c   1.000
_cell.angle_alpha   90.00
_cell.angle_beta   90.00
_cell.angle_gamma   90.00
#
_symmetry.space_group_name_H-M   'P 1'
#
loop_
_entity.id
_entity.type
_entity.pdbx_description
1 polymer ?
#
loop_
_entity_poly.entity_id
_entity_poly.type
_entity_poly.pdbx_seq_one_letter_code
_entity_poly.pdbx_strand_id
1 'polypeptide(L)'
;MYGCQSSVHAYSHRLPITFTNYMRTKYSSSIELDKNIEIIICPSFSSKDAPNSLLSNKEIVEHIVAFSFPHAIKLHPLTYQLKNDKNPLFSLSELEQENVRKFFTSKNIVPETQTNTLKLIEHARVLICDSDSSIPFEALYFNDQKHILVYERVGQNDNDDDRRTYFHIFHNAEQLTKLLDRYFAGELECKTKDSHKFFLEKYDEPDGKEIERLANIRQWMSKHQDLNQNFDVEKIKQEVKYQVESLSTQMTLYALGECTPAEIDELCDADINEAFSVLLQNIAHL
;
A
#
# COMPACT_ATOMS: atom_id res chain seq x y z
N MET A 1 4.68 -7.38 -18.51
CA MET A 1 5.13 -7.08 -17.13
C MET A 1 4.99 -5.60 -16.86
N TYR A 2 4.37 -5.24 -15.74
CA TYR A 2 4.03 -3.90 -15.21
C TYR A 2 2.70 -3.29 -15.68
N GLY A 3 1.84 -3.02 -14.69
CA GLY A 3 0.58 -2.28 -14.83
C GLY A 3 -0.65 -3.16 -14.74
N CYS A 4 -1.19 -3.35 -13.52
CA CYS A 4 -2.61 -3.58 -13.40
C CYS A 4 -3.29 -2.31 -13.91
N GLN A 5 -4.00 -2.42 -15.04
CA GLN A 5 -4.97 -1.42 -15.47
C GLN A 5 -6.13 -1.48 -14.47
N SER A 6 -5.99 -0.79 -13.36
CA SER A 6 -7.11 -0.30 -12.58
C SER A 6 -6.70 1.01 -11.93
N SER A 7 -7.39 2.06 -12.35
CA SER A 7 -7.43 3.43 -11.84
C SER A 7 -6.13 4.24 -11.83
N VAL A 8 -5.85 4.90 -12.97
CA VAL A 8 -5.52 6.34 -13.17
C VAL A 8 -4.37 7.01 -12.37
N HIS A 9 -3.80 6.39 -11.35
CA HIS A 9 -2.70 6.94 -10.53
C HIS A 9 -1.56 5.92 -10.41
N ALA A 10 -0.67 5.95 -11.39
CA ALA A 10 0.79 5.88 -11.26
C ALA A 10 1.49 4.87 -10.30
N TYR A 11 0.90 3.77 -9.82
CA TYR A 11 1.60 2.80 -8.95
C TYR A 11 1.83 1.41 -9.56
N SER A 12 1.75 1.31 -10.89
CA SER A 12 2.12 0.13 -11.70
C SER A 12 3.58 -0.36 -11.50
N HIS A 13 4.41 0.43 -10.83
CA HIS A 13 5.82 0.15 -10.55
C HIS A 13 6.07 -0.56 -9.21
N ARG A 14 5.06 -0.71 -8.33
CA ARG A 14 5.28 -1.25 -6.96
C ARG A 14 5.08 -2.75 -6.81
N LEU A 15 4.24 -3.39 -7.64
CA LEU A 15 4.06 -4.85 -7.62
C LEU A 15 5.39 -5.62 -7.64
N PRO A 16 6.40 -5.25 -8.45
CA PRO A 16 7.70 -5.92 -8.46
C PRO A 16 8.41 -5.84 -7.10
N ILE A 17 8.37 -4.68 -6.44
CA ILE A 17 8.99 -4.50 -5.13
C ILE A 17 8.28 -5.35 -4.09
N THR A 18 6.94 -5.31 -4.08
CA THR A 18 6.10 -6.06 -3.15
C THR A 18 6.36 -7.57 -3.27
N PHE A 19 6.30 -8.12 -4.48
CA PHE A 19 6.54 -9.55 -4.73
C PHE A 19 8.00 -9.97 -4.54
N THR A 20 8.97 -9.13 -4.92
CA THR A 20 10.38 -9.40 -4.65
C THR A 20 10.65 -9.51 -3.15
N ASN A 21 10.16 -8.55 -2.36
CA ASN A 21 10.30 -8.59 -0.91
C ASN A 21 9.62 -9.82 -0.31
N TYR A 22 8.41 -10.14 -0.78
CA TYR A 22 7.70 -11.34 -0.34
C TYR A 22 8.46 -12.63 -0.60
N MET A 23 8.92 -12.86 -1.83
CA MET A 23 9.63 -14.09 -2.17
C MET A 23 10.94 -14.24 -1.38
N ARG A 24 11.69 -13.15 -1.20
CA ARG A 24 12.94 -13.15 -0.42
C ARG A 24 12.72 -13.40 1.06
N THR A 25 11.58 -12.97 1.59
CA THR A 25 11.25 -13.08 3.01
C THR A 25 10.24 -14.19 3.32
N LYS A 26 9.77 -14.97 2.34
CA LYS A 26 8.65 -15.91 2.47
C LYS A 26 8.74 -16.81 3.71
N TYR A 27 9.93 -17.34 3.98
CA TYR A 27 10.18 -18.26 5.10
C TYR A 27 10.58 -17.59 6.42
N SER A 28 10.71 -16.27 6.47
CA SER A 28 10.97 -15.56 7.72
C SER A 28 9.68 -15.43 8.55
N SER A 29 9.76 -15.73 9.84
CA SER A 29 8.67 -15.51 10.80
C SER A 29 8.52 -14.01 11.05
N SER A 30 7.68 -13.34 10.27
CA SER A 30 7.56 -11.88 10.33
C SER A 30 6.13 -11.39 10.37
N ILE A 31 5.15 -12.23 10.68
CA ILE A 31 3.78 -11.77 10.93
C ILE A 31 3.55 -11.82 12.43
N GLU A 32 3.31 -10.66 13.02
CA GLU A 32 2.86 -10.52 14.40
C GLU A 32 1.32 -10.51 14.47
N LEU A 33 0.69 -11.62 14.08
CA LEU A 33 -0.75 -11.83 14.18
C LEU A 33 -1.08 -13.10 14.96
N ASP A 34 -2.17 -13.04 15.74
CA ASP A 34 -2.76 -14.23 16.34
C ASP A 34 -3.26 -15.16 15.21
N LYS A 35 -2.97 -16.47 15.34
CA LYS A 35 -3.39 -17.49 14.38
C LYS A 35 -4.91 -17.60 14.22
N ASN A 36 -5.68 -17.10 15.18
CA ASN A 36 -7.15 -17.09 15.11
C ASN A 36 -7.71 -15.95 14.24
N ILE A 37 -6.86 -15.02 13.79
CA ILE A 37 -7.29 -13.90 12.93
C ILE A 37 -7.24 -14.34 11.47
N GLU A 38 -8.39 -14.70 10.92
CA GLU A 38 -8.51 -15.10 9.52
C GLU A 38 -9.09 -14.00 8.61
N ILE A 39 -9.64 -12.94 9.19
CA ILE A 39 -10.23 -11.80 8.47
C ILE A 39 -9.28 -10.61 8.56
N ILE A 40 -8.81 -10.14 7.41
CA ILE A 40 -7.95 -8.94 7.32
C ILE A 40 -8.65 -7.86 6.51
N ILE A 41 -8.67 -6.66 7.06
CA ILE A 41 -9.31 -5.47 6.51
C ILE A 41 -8.21 -4.52 6.08
N CYS A 42 -8.13 -4.24 4.78
CA CYS A 42 -7.12 -3.38 4.16
C CYS A 42 -7.82 -2.20 3.48
N PRO A 43 -8.31 -1.20 4.23
CA PRO A 43 -8.93 -0.05 3.63
C PRO A 43 -7.87 0.85 2.97
N SER A 44 -8.14 1.23 1.73
CA SER A 44 -7.43 2.30 1.04
C SER A 44 -7.82 3.65 1.62
N PHE A 45 -7.07 4.68 1.26
CA PHE A 45 -7.45 6.06 1.46
C PHE A 45 -7.61 6.75 0.12
N SER A 46 -8.38 7.83 0.10
CA SER A 46 -8.58 8.67 -1.06
C SER A 46 -8.00 10.07 -0.83
N SER A 47 -7.81 10.81 -1.91
CA SER A 47 -7.59 12.25 -1.80
C SER A 47 -8.88 12.94 -1.39
N LYS A 48 -8.74 14.09 -0.71
CA LYS A 48 -9.87 14.96 -0.36
C LYS A 48 -10.80 15.28 -1.55
N ASP A 49 -10.24 15.39 -2.75
CA ASP A 49 -10.96 15.77 -3.97
C ASP A 49 -11.65 14.58 -4.67
N ALA A 50 -11.38 13.34 -4.26
CA ALA A 50 -11.97 12.13 -4.84
C ALA A 50 -12.22 11.04 -3.77
N PRO A 51 -13.18 11.24 -2.84
CA PRO A 51 -13.44 10.34 -1.72
C PRO A 51 -14.13 9.05 -2.17
N ASN A 52 -13.35 8.11 -2.66
CA ASN A 52 -13.82 6.83 -3.22
C ASN A 52 -13.41 5.62 -2.38
N SER A 53 -12.75 5.84 -1.23
CA SER A 53 -12.32 4.78 -0.33
C SER A 53 -13.42 4.34 0.65
N LEU A 54 -13.24 3.15 1.21
CA LEU A 54 -13.98 2.62 2.35
C LEU A 54 -13.84 3.55 3.55
N LEU A 55 -12.68 4.19 3.73
CA LEU A 55 -12.47 5.19 4.78
C LEU A 55 -13.37 6.42 4.63
N SER A 56 -13.88 6.68 3.42
CA SER A 56 -14.83 7.77 3.16
C SER A 56 -16.27 7.38 3.51
N ASN A 57 -16.54 6.14 3.96
CA ASN A 57 -17.86 5.67 4.33
C ASN A 57 -17.98 5.45 5.85
N LYS A 58 -18.60 6.43 6.53
CA LYS A 58 -18.80 6.41 7.99
C LYS A 58 -19.54 5.16 8.49
N GLU A 59 -20.61 4.77 7.81
CA GLU A 59 -21.47 3.65 8.21
C GLU A 59 -20.69 2.34 8.20
N ILE A 60 -19.92 2.10 7.12
CA ILE A 60 -19.09 0.89 6.99
C ILE A 60 -17.99 0.87 8.05
N VAL A 61 -17.30 1.98 8.28
CA VAL A 61 -16.23 2.06 9.31
C VAL A 61 -16.80 1.80 10.70
N GLU A 62 -17.93 2.41 11.06
CA GLU A 62 -18.59 2.18 12.35
C GLU A 62 -19.01 0.73 12.52
N HIS A 63 -19.49 0.10 11.45
CA HIS A 63 -19.83 -1.31 11.45
C HIS A 63 -18.61 -2.22 11.65
N ILE A 64 -17.49 -1.94 10.96
CA ILE A 64 -16.24 -2.70 11.09
C ILE A 64 -15.69 -2.61 12.52
N VAL A 65 -15.67 -1.41 13.11
CA VAL A 65 -15.20 -1.21 14.49
C VAL A 65 -16.06 -1.99 15.49
N ALA A 66 -17.33 -2.23 15.17
CA ALA A 66 -18.28 -2.96 16.01
C ALA A 66 -18.25 -4.49 15.82
N PHE A 67 -17.43 -5.03 14.92
CA PHE A 67 -17.33 -6.49 14.73
C PHE A 67 -16.93 -7.21 16.03
N SER A 68 -17.67 -8.27 16.36
CA SER A 68 -17.45 -9.08 17.55
C SER A 68 -16.49 -10.26 17.34
N PHE A 69 -16.16 -10.57 16.08
CA PHE A 69 -15.25 -11.66 15.72
C PHE A 69 -13.80 -11.16 15.58
N PRO A 70 -12.80 -12.05 15.75
CA PRO A 70 -11.38 -11.71 15.55
C PRO A 70 -11.10 -11.25 14.12
N HIS A 71 -10.51 -10.07 13.98
CA HIS A 71 -10.08 -9.52 12.70
C HIS A 71 -8.85 -8.62 12.91
N ALA A 72 -8.12 -8.34 11.83
CA ALA A 72 -7.03 -7.37 11.83
C ALA A 72 -7.28 -6.26 10.81
N ILE A 73 -6.83 -5.04 11.11
CA ILE A 73 -6.97 -3.86 10.26
C ILE A 73 -5.58 -3.40 9.86
N LYS A 74 -5.22 -3.55 8.58
CA LYS A 74 -3.96 -3.04 8.02
C LYS A 74 -4.24 -1.76 7.23
N LEU A 75 -3.88 -0.63 7.82
CA LEU A 75 -3.99 0.65 7.12
C LEU A 75 -2.77 0.88 6.20
N HIS A 76 -2.93 1.78 5.24
CA HIS A 76 -1.82 2.24 4.42
C HIS A 76 -0.76 2.96 5.28
N PRO A 77 0.56 2.78 5.08
CA PRO A 77 1.59 3.37 5.94
C PRO A 77 1.43 4.89 6.18
N LEU A 78 1.02 5.63 5.15
CA LEU A 78 0.79 7.07 5.25
C LEU A 78 -0.28 7.48 6.26
N THR A 79 -1.23 6.60 6.60
CA THR A 79 -2.25 6.93 7.61
C THR A 79 -1.68 6.96 9.03
N TYR A 80 -0.54 6.29 9.28
CA TYR A 80 0.13 6.30 10.59
C TYR A 80 0.83 7.63 10.86
N GLN A 81 1.14 8.39 9.81
CA GLN A 81 1.70 9.74 9.89
C GLN A 81 0.68 10.79 10.36
N LEU A 82 -0.61 10.47 10.49
CA LEU A 82 -1.61 11.36 11.08
C LEU A 82 -1.32 11.78 12.53
N LYS A 83 -0.33 11.16 13.19
CA LYS A 83 0.18 11.62 14.49
C LYS A 83 1.09 12.84 14.38
N ASN A 84 1.70 13.06 13.21
CA ASN A 84 2.63 14.16 12.94
C ASN A 84 2.01 15.06 11.87
N ASP A 85 1.34 16.12 12.33
CA ASP A 85 0.64 17.08 11.47
C ASP A 85 1.53 17.64 10.35
N LYS A 86 0.97 17.67 9.13
CA LYS A 86 1.45 18.34 7.89
C LYS A 86 2.37 17.53 6.96
N ASN A 87 1.83 16.52 6.30
CA ASN A 87 2.38 16.10 5.00
C ASN A 87 1.68 16.89 3.87
N PRO A 88 2.37 17.83 3.17
CA PRO A 88 1.76 18.65 2.13
C PRO A 88 1.35 17.88 0.87
N LEU A 89 1.82 16.63 0.72
CA LEU A 89 1.50 15.77 -0.43
C LEU A 89 0.28 14.87 -0.19
N PHE A 90 -0.27 14.86 1.03
CA PHE A 90 -1.37 13.97 1.40
C PHE A 90 -2.40 14.68 2.29
N SER A 91 -3.59 14.95 1.74
CA SER A 91 -4.73 15.44 2.51
C SER A 91 -5.85 14.40 2.51
N LEU A 92 -5.89 13.58 3.57
CA LEU A 92 -7.09 12.82 3.91
C LEU A 92 -8.23 13.81 4.14
N SER A 93 -9.43 13.46 3.68
CA SER A 93 -10.63 14.23 4.04
C SER A 93 -10.83 14.22 5.56
N GLU A 94 -11.52 15.22 6.11
CA GLU A 94 -11.83 15.26 7.56
C GLU A 94 -12.53 13.99 8.03
N LEU A 95 -13.42 13.45 7.19
CA LEU A 95 -14.12 12.20 7.46
C LEU A 95 -13.17 10.99 7.51
N GLU A 96 -12.27 10.86 6.53
CA GLU A 96 -11.27 9.78 6.55
C GLU A 96 -10.33 9.91 7.75
N GLN A 97 -9.95 11.13 8.13
CA GLN A 97 -9.16 11.35 9.35
C GLN A 97 -9.92 10.90 10.61
N GLU A 98 -11.22 11.22 10.72
CA GLU A 98 -12.07 10.74 11.82
C GLU A 98 -12.12 9.20 11.83
N ASN A 99 -12.35 8.58 10.68
CA ASN A 99 -12.48 7.14 10.54
C ASN A 99 -11.15 6.40 10.80
N VAL A 100 -10.03 6.95 10.35
CA VAL A 100 -8.70 6.41 10.70
C VAL A 100 -8.45 6.51 12.20
N ARG A 101 -8.81 7.63 12.85
CA ARG A 101 -8.71 7.74 14.32
C ARG A 101 -9.55 6.67 15.02
N LYS A 102 -10.75 6.36 14.53
CA LYS A 102 -11.57 5.24 15.06
C LYS A 102 -10.81 3.91 14.96
N PHE A 103 -10.18 3.61 13.83
CA PHE A 103 -9.37 2.40 13.69
C PHE A 103 -8.14 2.39 14.61
N PHE A 104 -7.46 3.52 14.83
CA PHE A 104 -6.37 3.62 15.81
C PHE A 104 -6.80 3.36 17.25
N THR A 105 -8.05 3.63 17.60
CA THR A 105 -8.60 3.29 18.91
C THR A 105 -9.01 1.83 19.03
N SER A 106 -9.10 1.09 17.91
CA SER A 106 -9.38 -0.34 17.92
C SER A 106 -8.14 -1.13 18.34
N LYS A 107 -8.32 -2.24 19.07
CA LYS A 107 -7.21 -3.15 19.45
C LYS A 107 -6.74 -4.04 18.30
N ASN A 108 -7.36 -3.90 17.13
CA ASN A 108 -7.22 -4.82 16.01
C ASN A 108 -6.29 -4.26 14.92
N ILE A 109 -5.64 -3.12 15.15
CA ILE A 109 -4.78 -2.51 14.15
C ILE A 109 -3.44 -3.25 14.04
N VAL A 110 -3.05 -3.56 12.82
CA VAL A 110 -1.73 -4.11 12.52
C VAL A 110 -0.69 -2.99 12.68
N PRO A 111 0.46 -3.23 13.31
CA PRO A 111 1.54 -2.24 13.40
C PRO A 111 2.00 -1.74 12.02
N GLU A 112 2.47 -0.49 11.97
CA GLU A 112 3.07 0.08 10.76
C GLU A 112 4.29 -0.73 10.30
N THR A 113 5.09 -1.21 11.26
CA THR A 113 6.31 -2.01 11.07
C THR A 113 6.08 -3.33 10.32
N GLN A 114 4.84 -3.80 10.25
CA GLN A 114 4.46 -4.92 9.39
C GLN A 114 4.41 -4.45 7.93
N THR A 115 5.57 -4.39 7.26
CA THR A 115 5.71 -3.82 5.92
C THR A 115 5.34 -4.78 4.79
N ASN A 116 5.39 -6.09 5.03
CA ASN A 116 5.08 -7.09 4.01
C ASN A 116 3.58 -7.45 4.04
N THR A 117 2.80 -6.74 3.23
CA THR A 117 1.36 -6.97 3.10
C THR A 117 1.02 -8.32 2.46
N LEU A 118 1.85 -8.85 1.56
CA LEU A 118 1.61 -10.16 0.93
C LEU A 118 1.61 -11.30 1.95
N LYS A 119 2.41 -11.20 3.01
CA LYS A 119 2.36 -12.18 4.11
C LYS A 119 1.03 -12.13 4.88
N LEU A 120 0.47 -10.93 5.07
CA LEU A 120 -0.87 -10.77 5.65
C LEU A 120 -1.93 -11.38 4.73
N ILE A 121 -1.85 -11.07 3.44
CA ILE A 121 -2.74 -11.64 2.42
C ILE A 121 -2.65 -13.17 2.42
N GLU A 122 -1.45 -13.76 2.43
CA GLU A 122 -1.22 -15.20 2.53
C GLU A 122 -1.89 -15.80 3.76
N HIS A 123 -1.87 -15.11 4.90
CA HIS A 123 -2.48 -15.57 6.15
C HIS A 123 -4.02 -15.52 6.12
N ALA A 124 -4.61 -14.52 5.47
CA ALA A 124 -6.04 -14.28 5.50
C ALA A 124 -6.86 -15.37 4.81
N ARG A 125 -8.03 -15.73 5.36
CA ARG A 125 -9.11 -16.44 4.65
C ARG A 125 -10.08 -15.48 3.99
N VAL A 126 -10.33 -14.33 4.63
CA VAL A 126 -11.19 -13.27 4.12
C VAL A 126 -10.43 -11.97 4.06
N LEU A 127 -10.50 -11.28 2.92
CA LEU A 127 -9.97 -9.94 2.73
C LEU A 127 -11.12 -8.97 2.52
N ILE A 128 -11.14 -7.86 3.26
CA ILE A 128 -12.06 -6.74 3.05
C ILE A 128 -11.23 -5.54 2.61
N CYS A 129 -11.44 -5.05 1.40
CA CYS A 129 -10.61 -3.99 0.82
C CYS A 129 -11.36 -3.18 -0.24
N ASP A 130 -10.73 -2.13 -0.75
CA ASP A 130 -11.27 -1.29 -1.83
C ASP A 130 -10.98 -1.85 -3.22
N SER A 131 -11.89 -1.60 -4.17
CA SER A 131 -11.74 -1.97 -5.59
C SER A 131 -10.54 -1.30 -6.25
N ASP A 132 -10.27 -0.05 -5.89
CA ASP A 132 -9.13 0.74 -6.37
C ASP A 132 -7.81 0.41 -5.63
N SER A 133 -7.81 -0.58 -4.74
CA SER A 133 -6.60 -1.06 -4.07
C SER A 133 -5.80 -2.02 -4.94
N SER A 134 -4.50 -2.18 -4.67
CA SER A 134 -3.72 -3.30 -5.23
C SER A 134 -4.03 -4.64 -4.56
N ILE A 135 -4.60 -4.62 -3.35
CA ILE A 135 -4.87 -5.79 -2.51
C ILE A 135 -5.74 -6.85 -3.22
N PRO A 136 -6.88 -6.51 -3.87
CA PRO A 136 -7.67 -7.50 -4.61
C PRO A 136 -6.86 -8.25 -5.66
N PHE A 137 -5.98 -7.56 -6.40
CA PHE A 137 -5.13 -8.17 -7.43
C PHE A 137 -4.00 -9.00 -6.82
N GLU A 138 -3.30 -8.47 -5.82
CA GLU A 138 -2.24 -9.17 -5.10
C GLU A 138 -2.73 -10.47 -4.46
N ALA A 139 -3.98 -10.49 -3.98
CA ALA A 139 -4.61 -11.68 -3.42
C ALA A 139 -4.82 -12.81 -4.44
N LEU A 140 -4.98 -12.49 -5.73
CA LEU A 140 -5.20 -13.49 -6.79
C LEU A 140 -3.99 -14.42 -6.96
N TYR A 141 -2.80 -14.00 -6.56
CA TYR A 141 -1.59 -14.83 -6.57
C TYR A 141 -1.71 -16.05 -5.66
N PHE A 142 -2.44 -15.98 -4.55
CA PHE A 142 -2.49 -17.08 -3.58
C PHE A 142 -3.54 -18.12 -3.99
N ASN A 143 -3.07 -19.35 -4.25
CA ASN A 143 -3.93 -20.47 -4.66
C ASN A 143 -4.46 -21.26 -3.44
N ASP A 144 -5.15 -20.59 -2.52
CA ASP A 144 -5.63 -21.18 -1.27
C ASP A 144 -7.08 -20.82 -0.92
N GLN A 145 -7.85 -20.44 -1.95
CA GLN A 145 -9.31 -20.27 -1.89
C GLN A 145 -9.76 -19.20 -0.87
N LYS A 146 -9.24 -17.98 -1.01
CA LYS A 146 -9.63 -16.83 -0.17
C LYS A 146 -10.93 -16.19 -0.65
N HIS A 147 -11.72 -15.65 0.28
CA HIS A 147 -12.86 -14.79 -0.03
C HIS A 147 -12.41 -13.33 -0.06
N ILE A 148 -12.55 -12.67 -1.21
CA ILE A 148 -12.18 -11.27 -1.38
C ILE A 148 -13.47 -10.45 -1.45
N LEU A 149 -13.72 -9.66 -0.41
CA LEU A 149 -14.86 -8.74 -0.30
C LEU A 149 -14.37 -7.34 -0.66
N VAL A 150 -14.92 -6.78 -1.73
CA VAL A 150 -14.45 -5.53 -2.33
C VAL A 150 -15.49 -4.44 -2.18
N TYR A 151 -15.08 -3.31 -1.60
CA TYR A 151 -15.88 -2.10 -1.56
C TYR A 151 -15.84 -1.40 -2.91
N GLU A 152 -17.02 -1.14 -3.47
CA GLU A 152 -17.22 -0.27 -4.62
C GLU A 152 -18.22 0.82 -4.26
N ARG A 153 -17.94 2.07 -4.63
CA ARG A 153 -18.92 3.14 -4.47
C ARG A 153 -20.07 2.93 -5.44
N VAL A 154 -21.29 3.28 -5.03
CA VAL A 154 -22.45 3.31 -5.93
C VAL A 154 -22.14 4.20 -7.14
N GLY A 155 -22.16 3.60 -8.33
CA GLY A 155 -21.86 4.28 -9.60
C GLY A 155 -20.42 4.10 -10.10
N GLN A 156 -19.49 3.60 -9.28
CA GLN A 156 -18.20 3.07 -9.74
C GLN A 156 -18.40 1.64 -10.25
N ASN A 157 -19.04 1.50 -11.41
CA ASN A 157 -19.06 0.22 -12.13
C ASN A 157 -18.01 0.26 -13.22
N ASP A 158 -16.83 -0.29 -12.93
CA ASP A 158 -15.88 -0.64 -13.99
C ASP A 158 -16.27 -1.99 -14.57
N ASN A 159 -17.05 -1.98 -15.66
CA ASN A 159 -17.46 -3.21 -16.32
C ASN A 159 -16.32 -3.85 -17.12
N ASP A 160 -15.21 -3.13 -17.32
CA ASP A 160 -14.04 -3.62 -18.04
C ASP A 160 -13.01 -4.28 -17.10
N ASP A 161 -13.23 -4.18 -15.78
CA ASP A 161 -12.41 -4.86 -14.78
C ASP A 161 -12.71 -6.37 -14.74
N ASP A 162 -11.93 -7.12 -15.49
CA ASP A 162 -11.98 -8.59 -15.58
C ASP A 162 -11.68 -9.29 -14.24
N ARG A 163 -11.08 -8.59 -13.27
CA ARG A 163 -10.80 -9.14 -11.92
C ARG A 163 -12.08 -9.32 -11.10
N ARG A 164 -13.16 -8.59 -11.41
CA ARG A 164 -14.44 -8.63 -10.65
C ARG A 164 -15.06 -10.02 -10.57
N THR A 165 -14.72 -10.93 -11.50
CA THR A 165 -15.15 -12.33 -11.45
C THR A 165 -14.65 -13.06 -10.20
N TYR A 166 -13.52 -12.63 -9.63
CA TYR A 166 -12.89 -13.24 -8.45
C TYR A 166 -13.35 -12.63 -7.12
N PHE A 167 -14.20 -11.60 -7.15
CA PHE A 167 -14.53 -10.79 -5.98
C PHE A 167 -16.02 -10.83 -5.61
N HIS A 168 -16.33 -10.59 -4.35
CA HIS A 168 -17.68 -10.27 -3.87
C HIS A 168 -17.77 -8.78 -3.60
N ILE A 169 -18.61 -8.07 -4.34
CA ILE A 169 -18.71 -6.62 -4.25
C ILE A 169 -19.77 -6.24 -3.22
N PHE A 170 -19.47 -5.23 -2.42
CA PHE A 170 -20.42 -4.59 -1.51
C PHE A 170 -20.29 -3.06 -1.58
N HIS A 171 -21.38 -2.36 -1.28
CA HIS A 171 -21.49 -0.90 -1.38
C HIS A 171 -21.88 -0.23 -0.07
N ASN A 172 -22.35 -1.01 0.91
CA ASN A 172 -22.85 -0.53 2.20
C ASN A 172 -22.64 -1.59 3.29
N ALA A 173 -22.88 -1.21 4.55
CA ALA A 173 -22.67 -2.08 5.70
C ALA A 173 -23.58 -3.32 5.66
N GLU A 174 -24.85 -3.18 5.29
CA GLU A 174 -25.80 -4.29 5.20
C GLU A 174 -25.33 -5.39 4.22
N GLN A 175 -24.81 -5.00 3.06
CA GLN A 175 -24.27 -5.94 2.08
C GLN A 175 -23.01 -6.65 2.62
N LEU A 176 -22.13 -5.91 3.31
CA LEU A 176 -20.96 -6.51 3.96
C LEU A 176 -21.39 -7.53 5.03
N THR A 177 -22.37 -7.20 5.87
CA THR A 177 -22.92 -8.13 6.88
C THR A 177 -23.45 -9.39 6.22
N LYS A 178 -24.25 -9.27 5.16
CA LYS A 178 -24.80 -10.44 4.44
C LYS A 178 -23.71 -11.34 3.87
N LEU A 179 -22.62 -10.77 3.37
CA LEU A 179 -21.49 -11.56 2.86
C LEU A 179 -20.77 -12.30 4.00
N LEU A 180 -20.56 -11.62 5.13
CA LEU A 180 -19.94 -12.22 6.32
C LEU A 180 -20.81 -13.31 6.95
N ASP A 181 -22.12 -13.10 7.05
CA ASP A 181 -23.07 -14.11 7.57
C ASP A 181 -23.02 -15.39 6.73
N ARG A 182 -23.02 -15.24 5.40
CA ARG A 182 -22.86 -16.37 4.47
C ARG A 182 -21.50 -17.04 4.61
N TYR A 183 -20.43 -16.27 4.85
CA TYR A 183 -19.10 -16.83 5.08
C TYR A 183 -19.10 -17.68 6.35
N PHE A 184 -19.60 -17.16 7.48
CA PHE A 184 -19.67 -17.89 8.74
C PHE A 184 -20.61 -19.11 8.69
N ALA A 185 -21.64 -19.06 7.85
CA ALA A 185 -22.52 -20.21 7.59
C ALA A 185 -21.90 -21.26 6.63
N GLY A 186 -20.76 -20.98 6.00
CA GLY A 186 -20.15 -21.84 4.99
C GLY A 186 -20.88 -21.84 3.64
N GLU A 187 -21.69 -20.81 3.37
CA GLU A 187 -22.55 -20.67 2.19
C GLU A 187 -22.05 -19.62 1.18
N LEU A 188 -20.97 -18.90 1.53
CA LEU A 188 -20.34 -17.96 0.62
C LEU A 188 -19.49 -18.74 -0.40
N GLU A 189 -19.76 -18.54 -1.68
CA GLU A 189 -18.98 -19.12 -2.76
C GLU A 189 -17.53 -18.61 -2.73
N CYS A 190 -16.55 -19.49 -2.92
CA CYS A 190 -15.17 -19.10 -3.10
C CYS A 190 -14.88 -18.89 -4.61
N LYS A 191 -14.73 -17.63 -5.01
CA LYS A 191 -14.52 -17.24 -6.41
C LYS A 191 -13.07 -17.33 -6.88
N THR A 192 -12.11 -17.56 -5.98
CA THR A 192 -10.66 -17.49 -6.25
C THR A 192 -10.04 -18.82 -6.68
N LYS A 193 -10.84 -19.85 -6.99
CA LYS A 193 -10.33 -21.18 -7.37
C LYS A 193 -9.34 -21.15 -8.54
N ASP A 194 -9.59 -20.31 -9.54
CA ASP A 194 -8.75 -20.17 -10.73
C ASP A 194 -8.00 -18.82 -10.78
N SER A 195 -7.95 -18.09 -9.65
CA SER A 195 -7.37 -16.74 -9.61
C SER A 195 -5.87 -16.73 -9.88
N HIS A 196 -5.15 -17.76 -9.43
CA HIS A 196 -3.70 -17.82 -9.63
C HIS A 196 -3.35 -17.94 -11.12
N LYS A 197 -4.12 -18.72 -11.90
CA LYS A 197 -3.94 -18.78 -13.35
C LYS A 197 -4.15 -17.42 -13.99
N PHE A 198 -5.22 -16.72 -13.61
CA PHE A 198 -5.49 -15.37 -14.10
C PHE A 198 -4.38 -14.38 -13.72
N PHE A 199 -3.87 -14.46 -12.48
CA PHE A 199 -2.72 -13.66 -12.05
C PHE A 199 -1.52 -13.92 -12.98
N LEU A 200 -1.21 -15.18 -13.28
CA LEU A 200 -0.11 -15.57 -14.17
C LEU A 200 -0.28 -15.14 -15.64
N GLU A 201 -1.53 -14.99 -16.12
CA GLU A 201 -1.80 -14.43 -17.45
C GLU A 201 -1.41 -12.95 -17.55
N LYS A 202 -1.45 -12.23 -16.42
CA LYS A 202 -1.14 -10.79 -16.33
C LYS A 202 0.26 -10.51 -15.80
N TYR A 203 0.79 -11.41 -14.96
CA TYR A 203 2.01 -11.23 -14.18
C TYR A 203 2.79 -12.53 -14.06
N ASP A 204 4.02 -12.59 -14.58
CA ASP A 204 4.86 -13.79 -14.50
C ASP A 204 5.03 -14.31 -13.06
N GLU A 205 5.26 -15.62 -12.91
CA GLU A 205 5.46 -16.25 -11.60
C GLU A 205 6.56 -15.51 -10.80
N PRO A 206 6.24 -14.96 -9.61
CA PRO A 206 7.21 -14.33 -8.75
C PRO A 206 8.31 -15.30 -8.32
N ASP A 207 9.57 -14.92 -8.50
CA ASP A 207 10.76 -15.69 -8.12
C ASP A 207 11.72 -14.88 -7.22
N GLY A 208 11.37 -13.64 -6.87
CA GLY A 208 12.19 -12.76 -6.05
C GLY A 208 13.21 -11.93 -6.83
N LYS A 209 13.12 -11.93 -8.18
CA LYS A 209 13.99 -11.18 -9.09
C LYS A 209 13.22 -10.15 -9.92
N GLU A 210 12.01 -9.78 -9.51
CA GLU A 210 11.15 -8.87 -10.26
C GLU A 210 11.76 -7.47 -10.38
N ILE A 211 12.41 -6.98 -9.33
CA ILE A 211 13.16 -5.71 -9.35
C ILE A 211 14.36 -5.78 -10.30
N GLU A 212 15.13 -6.87 -10.32
CA GLU A 212 16.27 -7.04 -11.22
C GLU A 212 15.83 -7.08 -12.67
N ARG A 213 14.73 -7.81 -12.97
CA ARG A 213 14.12 -7.82 -14.31
C ARG A 213 13.70 -6.40 -14.71
N LEU A 214 13.06 -5.66 -13.80
CA LEU A 214 12.65 -4.28 -14.02
C LEU A 214 13.86 -3.37 -14.30
N ALA A 215 14.91 -3.49 -13.49
CA ALA A 215 16.13 -2.71 -13.60
C ALA A 215 16.83 -2.93 -14.93
N ASN A 216 16.89 -4.18 -15.40
CA ASN A 216 17.47 -4.53 -16.69
C ASN A 216 16.66 -3.97 -17.86
N ILE A 217 15.33 -4.15 -17.84
CA ILE A 217 14.43 -3.64 -18.89
C ILE A 217 14.49 -2.11 -18.96
N ARG A 218 14.47 -1.43 -17.81
CA ARG A 218 14.55 0.03 -17.70
C ARG A 218 15.97 0.57 -17.83
N GLN A 219 16.96 -0.29 -18.08
CA GLN A 219 18.33 0.14 -18.27
C GLN A 219 18.89 0.93 -17.08
N TRP A 220 18.37 0.68 -15.87
CA TRP A 220 18.83 1.32 -14.63
C TRP A 220 20.32 1.06 -14.40
N MET A 221 20.81 -0.11 -14.84
CA MET A 221 22.20 -0.54 -14.66
C MET A 221 23.07 -0.37 -15.92
N SER A 222 22.51 -0.06 -17.09
CA SER A 222 23.23 -0.16 -18.38
C SER A 222 23.96 1.10 -18.82
N LYS A 223 24.04 2.15 -17.99
CA LYS A 223 24.93 3.30 -18.21
C LYS A 223 26.27 3.24 -17.44
N HIS A 224 26.53 2.17 -16.69
CA HIS A 224 27.75 2.04 -15.87
C HIS A 224 28.77 1.01 -16.37
N GLN A 225 28.57 0.40 -17.54
CA GLN A 225 29.52 -0.60 -18.07
C GLN A 225 30.77 -0.01 -18.75
N ASP A 226 30.85 1.32 -18.92
CA ASP A 226 32.05 2.03 -19.43
C ASP A 226 32.88 2.72 -18.33
N LEU A 227 32.68 2.39 -17.05
CA LEU A 227 33.40 3.04 -15.95
C LEU A 227 34.40 2.08 -15.29
N ASN A 228 35.46 1.78 -16.04
CA ASN A 228 36.82 1.58 -15.50
C ASN A 228 37.42 2.91 -15.03
N GLN A 229 36.63 3.78 -14.43
CA GLN A 229 37.08 5.04 -13.84
C GLN A 229 36.80 4.96 -12.34
N ASN A 230 37.82 5.28 -11.54
CA ASN A 230 37.70 5.50 -10.11
C ASN A 230 36.47 6.37 -9.84
N PHE A 231 35.41 5.74 -9.36
CA PHE A 231 34.22 6.44 -8.94
C PHE A 231 34.57 7.22 -7.68
N ASP A 232 34.60 8.54 -7.81
CA ASP A 232 34.66 9.43 -6.66
C ASP A 232 33.28 9.40 -5.98
N VAL A 233 33.17 8.55 -4.97
CA VAL A 233 31.96 8.33 -4.17
C VAL A 233 31.42 9.67 -3.63
N GLU A 234 32.29 10.65 -3.34
CA GLU A 234 31.86 11.96 -2.87
C GLU A 234 31.25 12.82 -3.97
N LYS A 235 31.73 12.68 -5.20
CA LYS A 235 31.12 13.36 -6.35
C LYS A 235 29.75 12.79 -6.69
N ILE A 236 29.57 11.46 -6.60
CA ILE A 236 28.25 10.83 -6.76
C ILE A 236 27.29 11.28 -5.65
N LYS A 237 27.75 11.32 -4.39
CA LYS A 237 26.93 11.85 -3.29
C LYS A 237 26.52 13.31 -3.53
N GLN A 238 27.43 14.16 -4.04
CA GLN A 238 27.11 15.54 -4.39
C GLN A 238 26.13 15.65 -5.56
N GLU A 239 26.27 14.83 -6.59
CA GLU A 239 25.35 14.81 -7.75
C GLU A 239 23.96 14.30 -7.36
N VAL A 240 23.89 13.28 -6.50
CA VAL A 240 22.64 12.78 -5.90
C VAL A 240 22.04 13.86 -5.02
N LYS A 241 22.83 14.55 -4.19
CA LYS A 241 22.36 15.68 -3.36
C LYS A 241 21.78 16.81 -4.22
N TYR A 242 22.43 17.13 -5.34
CA TYR A 242 21.96 18.13 -6.31
C TYR A 242 20.70 17.70 -7.08
N GLN A 243 20.54 16.41 -7.39
CA GLN A 243 19.33 15.89 -8.03
C GLN A 243 18.16 15.66 -7.04
N VAL A 244 18.47 15.40 -5.77
CA VAL A 244 17.51 15.26 -4.65
C VAL A 244 16.81 16.58 -4.33
N GLU A 245 17.42 17.73 -4.63
CA GLU A 245 16.76 19.04 -4.62
C GLU A 245 15.63 19.16 -5.68
N SER A 246 15.47 18.18 -6.58
CA SER A 246 14.36 18.06 -7.54
C SER A 246 13.37 16.94 -7.19
N LEU A 247 12.69 17.10 -6.05
CA LEU A 247 11.31 16.66 -5.72
C LEU A 247 10.88 15.18 -5.92
N SER A 248 11.71 14.23 -6.38
CA SER A 248 11.22 12.92 -6.85
C SER A 248 11.92 11.67 -6.29
N THR A 249 12.89 11.79 -5.38
CA THR A 249 13.72 10.66 -4.92
C THR A 249 13.50 10.21 -3.46
N GLN A 250 12.68 10.91 -2.67
CA GLN A 250 12.52 10.61 -1.24
C GLN A 250 11.80 9.28 -0.96
N MET A 251 10.89 8.83 -1.85
CA MET A 251 10.29 7.50 -1.72
C MET A 251 11.24 6.35 -2.08
N THR A 252 12.26 6.61 -2.89
CA THR A 252 13.18 5.58 -3.36
C THR A 252 14.13 5.14 -2.25
N LEU A 253 14.60 6.07 -1.42
CA LEU A 253 15.49 5.75 -0.29
C LEU A 253 14.74 5.09 0.88
N TYR A 254 13.50 5.51 1.16
CA TYR A 254 12.64 4.86 2.14
C TYR A 254 12.29 3.41 1.77
N ALA A 255 12.03 3.14 0.47
CA ALA A 255 11.72 1.80 -0.02
C ALA A 255 12.90 0.82 0.03
N LEU A 256 14.13 1.31 0.16
CA LEU A 256 15.35 0.49 0.20
C LEU A 256 15.80 0.12 1.62
N GLY A 257 15.15 0.66 2.67
CA GLY A 257 15.42 0.28 4.06
C GLY A 257 16.79 0.73 4.59
N GLU A 258 17.42 1.72 3.96
CA GLU A 258 18.77 2.18 4.32
C GLU A 258 18.80 3.33 5.34
N CYS A 259 17.65 3.91 5.70
CA CYS A 259 17.57 4.97 6.71
C CYS A 259 16.47 4.69 7.74
N THR A 260 16.74 5.04 8.98
CA THR A 260 15.77 5.00 10.08
C THR A 260 14.83 6.22 10.03
N PRO A 261 13.62 6.14 10.62
CA PRO A 261 12.70 7.27 10.68
C PRO A 261 13.30 8.53 11.32
N ALA A 262 14.20 8.37 12.31
CA ALA A 262 14.89 9.47 12.96
C ALA A 262 15.89 10.19 12.05
N GLU A 263 16.58 9.45 11.17
CA GLU A 263 17.51 10.02 10.19
C GLU A 263 16.77 10.77 9.06
N ILE A 264 15.53 10.37 8.77
CA ILE A 264 14.65 11.08 7.84
C ILE A 264 14.12 12.37 8.48
N ASP A 265 13.73 12.35 9.76
CA ASP A 265 13.29 13.55 10.49
C ASP A 265 14.44 14.57 10.67
N GLU A 266 15.68 14.13 10.95
CA GLU A 266 16.86 15.03 11.00
C GLU A 266 17.16 15.69 9.65
N LEU A 267 16.95 14.98 8.53
CA LEU A 267 17.07 15.54 7.19
C LEU A 267 15.97 16.56 6.89
N CYS A 268 14.76 16.39 7.43
CA CYS A 268 13.66 17.33 7.29
C CYS A 268 13.85 18.63 8.09
N ASP A 269 14.41 18.58 9.29
CA ASP A 269 14.55 19.74 10.20
C ASP A 269 15.79 20.61 9.90
N ALA A 270 16.84 20.04 9.30
CA ALA A 270 18.03 20.80 8.89
C ALA A 270 17.73 21.75 7.71
N ASP A 271 16.95 21.30 6.72
CA ASP A 271 16.65 22.07 5.51
C ASP A 271 15.67 23.23 5.74
N ILE A 272 14.75 23.10 6.71
CA ILE A 272 13.77 24.17 7.02
C ILE A 272 14.46 25.34 7.74
N ASN A 273 15.38 25.06 8.67
CA ASN A 273 16.07 26.12 9.40
C ASN A 273 17.07 26.88 8.52
N GLU A 274 17.71 26.21 7.56
CA GLU A 274 18.61 26.85 6.59
C GLU A 274 17.83 27.71 5.58
N ALA A 275 16.70 27.21 5.06
CA ALA A 275 15.80 27.97 4.20
C ALA A 275 15.18 29.20 4.92
N PHE A 276 14.81 29.07 6.20
CA PHE A 276 14.30 30.20 7.00
C PHE A 276 15.38 31.23 7.36
N SER A 277 16.63 30.79 7.59
CA SER A 277 17.77 31.68 7.83
C SER A 277 18.15 32.48 6.58
N VAL A 278 18.09 31.85 5.40
CA VAL A 278 18.30 32.51 4.10
C VAL A 278 17.16 33.50 3.81
N LEU A 279 15.92 33.18 4.18
CA LEU A 279 14.78 34.10 4.03
C LEU A 279 14.90 35.33 4.95
N LEU A 280 15.34 35.14 6.20
CA LEU A 280 15.58 36.23 7.15
C LEU A 280 16.76 37.13 6.75
N GLN A 281 17.82 36.56 6.18
CA GLN A 281 18.94 37.33 5.62
C GLN A 281 18.52 38.17 4.41
N ASN A 282 17.55 37.70 3.62
CA ASN A 282 17.02 38.44 2.47
C ASN A 282 15.99 39.53 2.86
N ILE A 283 15.32 39.40 4.02
CA ILE A 283 14.41 40.44 4.53
C ILE A 283 15.19 41.59 5.20
N ALA A 284 16.37 41.34 5.78
CA ALA A 284 17.23 42.37 6.36
C ALA A 284 17.91 43.30 5.32
N HIS A 285 17.71 43.03 4.02
CA HIS A 285 18.25 43.81 2.90
C HIS A 285 17.16 44.53 2.07
N LEU A 286 15.93 44.61 2.59
CA LEU A 286 14.89 45.55 2.15
C LEU A 286 14.77 46.70 3.17
#